data_AF-Q0G435-F1
#
_entry.id   AF-Q0G435-F1
#
_cell.length_a   1.000
_cell.length_b   1.000
_cell.length_c   1.000
_cell.angle_alpha   90.00
_cell.angle_beta   90.00
_cell.angle_gamma   90.00
#
_symmetry.space_group_name_H-M   'P 1'
#
loop_
_entity.id
_entity.type
_entity.pdbx_description
1 polymer ?
#
loop_
_entity_poly.entity_id
_entity_poly.type
_entity_poly.pdbx_seq_one_letter_code
_entity_poly.pdbx_strand_id
1 'polypeptide(L)'
;MCNLYAITKGQAAIRQFTRAMTDRTGNLPSLPGVFPDMEAPVMRNGEYGDRELTMMRWGMPSPKFVTKDRKTDPGVTNIRNTKSPHWRR
;
A
#
# COMPACT_ATOMS: atom_id res chain seq x y z
N MET A 1 1.96 6.64 -15.68
CA MET A 1 1.95 5.54 -14.68
C MET A 1 3.03 5.88 -13.67
N CYS A 2 2.74 5.76 -12.38
CA CYS A 2 3.70 6.10 -11.33
C CYS A 2 4.24 4.80 -10.72
N ASN A 3 5.56 4.63 -10.72
CA ASN A 3 6.26 3.51 -10.09
C ASN A 3 7.39 4.00 -9.17
N LEU A 4 7.41 5.29 -8.83
CA LEU A 4 8.35 5.89 -7.90
C LEU A 4 7.70 7.12 -7.28
N TYR A 5 7.68 7.17 -5.95
CA TYR A 5 7.25 8.35 -5.20
C TYR A 5 8.05 8.49 -3.91
N ALA A 6 7.85 9.58 -3.17
CA ALA A 6 8.51 9.84 -1.90
C ALA A 6 7.49 10.20 -0.81
N ILE A 7 7.77 9.80 0.43
CA ILE A 7 7.06 10.23 1.64
C ILE A 7 8.09 10.79 2.61
N THR A 8 8.21 12.12 2.63
CA THR A 8 9.14 12.84 3.52
C THR A 8 8.46 13.48 4.72
N LYS A 9 7.13 13.34 4.84
CA LYS A 9 6.38 13.87 5.98
C LYS A 9 6.57 12.98 7.19
N GLY A 10 6.77 13.60 8.36
CA GLY A 10 6.90 12.90 9.62
C GLY A 10 5.61 12.16 10.00
N GLN A 11 5.78 11.08 10.76
CA GLN A 11 4.70 10.19 11.20
C GLN A 11 3.53 10.93 11.87
N ALA A 12 3.83 11.88 12.77
CA ALA A 12 2.80 12.67 13.45
C ALA A 12 1.92 13.46 12.47
N ALA A 13 2.52 14.04 11.42
CA ALA A 13 1.77 14.77 10.39
C ALA A 13 0.87 13.82 9.58
N ILE A 14 1.36 12.61 9.26
CA ILE A 14 0.56 11.59 8.55
C ILE A 14 -0.61 11.13 9.42
N ARG A 15 -0.40 10.87 10.70
CA ARG A 15 -1.46 10.51 11.65
C ARG A 15 -2.52 11.60 11.76
N GLN A 16 -2.10 12.85 11.91
CA GLN A 16 -3.01 13.98 12.02
C GLN A 16 -3.85 14.17 10.74
N PHE A 17 -3.22 14.05 9.57
CA PHE A 17 -3.90 14.17 8.28
C PHE A 17 -4.92 13.04 8.06
N THR A 18 -4.53 11.80 8.34
CA THR A 18 -5.38 10.62 8.11
C THR A 18 -6.40 10.39 9.22
N ARG A 19 -6.21 11.01 10.39
CA ARG A 19 -6.95 10.74 11.63
C ARG A 19 -6.86 9.27 12.04
N ALA A 20 -5.68 8.66 11.84
CA ALA A 20 -5.42 7.29 12.26
C ALA A 20 -5.48 7.20 13.79
N MET A 21 -6.36 6.34 14.29
CA MET A 21 -6.54 6.08 15.72
C MET A 21 -5.48 5.10 16.21
N THR A 22 -5.16 4.11 15.38
CA THR A 22 -4.13 3.09 15.64
C THR A 22 -2.96 3.32 14.70
N ASP A 23 -1.74 3.37 15.23
CA ASP A 23 -0.52 3.45 14.42
C ASP A 23 0.39 2.25 14.72
N ARG A 24 0.63 1.45 13.68
CA ARG A 24 1.49 0.25 13.71
C ARG A 24 2.77 0.41 12.89
N THR A 25 3.08 1.62 12.44
CA THR A 25 4.28 1.88 11.62
C THR A 25 5.58 1.93 12.43
N GLY A 26 5.51 1.95 13.76
CA GLY A 26 6.70 1.99 14.63
C GLY A 26 7.41 3.35 14.52
N ASN A 27 8.72 3.34 14.30
CA ASN A 27 9.51 4.54 14.03
C ASN A 27 9.60 4.76 12.51
N LEU A 28 8.58 5.40 11.92
CA LEU A 28 8.49 5.58 10.46
C LEU A 28 9.61 6.53 9.98
N PRO A 29 10.59 6.04 9.18
CA PRO A 29 11.63 6.90 8.64
C PRO A 29 11.08 7.79 7.53
N SER A 30 11.84 8.84 7.18
CA SER A 30 11.62 9.54 5.91
C SER A 30 11.93 8.58 4.75
N LEU A 31 11.01 8.47 3.80
CA LEU A 31 11.12 7.60 2.63
C LEU A 31 11.33 8.46 1.37
N PRO A 32 12.58 8.82 1.00
CA PRO A 32 12.86 9.65 -0.18
C PRO A 32 12.58 8.93 -1.52
N GLY A 33 12.43 7.61 -1.49
CA GLY A 33 12.07 6.81 -2.65
C GLY A 33 11.34 5.53 -2.23
N VAL A 34 10.15 5.35 -2.78
CA VAL A 34 9.33 4.13 -2.67
C VAL A 34 9.19 3.54 -4.06
N PHE A 35 9.62 2.30 -4.23
CA PHE A 35 9.65 1.53 -5.47
C PHE A 35 8.66 0.36 -5.39
N PRO A 36 8.28 -0.26 -6.51
CA PRO A 36 7.45 -1.46 -6.49
C PRO A 36 8.06 -2.53 -5.60
N ASP A 37 7.23 -3.38 -4.99
CA ASP A 37 7.66 -4.45 -4.08
C ASP A 37 8.19 -3.96 -2.71
N MET A 38 8.33 -2.65 -2.49
CA MET A 38 8.75 -2.12 -1.18
C MET A 38 7.56 -1.83 -0.27
N GLU A 39 7.80 -1.82 1.04
CA GLU A 39 6.79 -1.40 2.02
C GLU A 39 6.67 0.12 2.11
N ALA A 40 5.43 0.59 2.30
CA ALA A 40 5.11 1.98 2.53
C ALA A 40 3.95 2.12 3.54
N PRO A 41 3.87 3.25 4.26
CA PRO A 41 2.76 3.50 5.16
C PRO A 41 1.46 3.69 4.39
N VAL A 42 0.44 2.91 4.75
CA VAL A 42 -0.92 2.96 4.20
C VAL A 42 -1.91 3.13 5.35
N MET A 43 -2.87 4.03 5.16
CA MET A 43 -4.05 4.07 6.03
C MET A 43 -5.08 3.09 5.48
N ARG A 44 -5.49 2.13 6.30
CA ARG A 44 -6.55 1.17 6.01
C ARG A 44 -7.65 1.25 7.07
N ASN A 45 -8.81 0.73 6.72
CA ASN A 45 -9.84 0.45 7.73
C ASN A 45 -9.40 -0.79 8.51
N GLY A 46 -9.35 -0.66 9.84
CA GLY A 46 -9.14 -1.75 10.77
C GLY A 46 -10.40 -2.61 10.91
N GLU A 47 -10.28 -3.71 11.66
CA GLU A 47 -11.33 -4.72 11.83
C GLU A 47 -12.63 -4.14 12.43
N TYR A 48 -12.51 -3.14 13.30
CA TYR A 48 -13.65 -2.51 13.97
C TYR A 48 -14.07 -1.17 13.33
N GLY A 49 -13.65 -0.93 12.09
CA GLY A 49 -13.94 0.32 11.37
C GLY A 49 -13.09 1.52 11.81
N ASP A 50 -12.08 1.29 12.65
CA ASP A 50 -11.09 2.30 13.01
C ASP A 50 -10.13 2.57 11.83
N ARG A 51 -9.47 3.73 11.86
CA ARG A 51 -8.42 4.03 10.88
C ARG A 51 -7.08 3.58 11.44
N GLU A 52 -6.46 2.66 10.75
CA GLU A 52 -5.16 2.08 11.12
C GLU A 52 -4.10 2.53 10.13
N LEU A 53 -3.01 3.13 10.63
CA LEU A 53 -1.80 3.39 9.85
C LEU A 53 -0.84 2.21 10.01
N THR A 54 -0.48 1.56 8.91
CA THR A 54 0.39 0.37 8.94
C THR A 54 1.30 0.32 7.71
N MET A 55 2.37 -0.49 7.77
CA MET A 55 3.24 -0.74 6.63
C MET A 55 2.63 -1.82 5.73
N MET A 56 2.59 -1.58 4.42
CA MET A 56 2.13 -2.56 3.43
C MET A 56 3.02 -2.54 2.19
N ARG A 57 3.23 -3.72 1.60
CA ARG A 57 3.94 -3.89 0.32
C ARG A 57 3.20 -3.17 -0.80
N TRP A 58 3.91 -2.35 -1.58
CA TRP A 58 3.38 -1.73 -2.78
C TRP A 58 3.38 -2.72 -3.95
N GLY A 59 2.33 -3.53 -3.98
CA GLY A 59 2.10 -4.53 -5.03
C GLY A 59 0.87 -5.37 -4.70
N MET A 60 -0.27 -5.04 -5.29
CA MET A 60 -1.50 -5.81 -5.11
C MET A 60 -1.36 -7.20 -5.77
N PRO A 61 -2.01 -8.25 -5.24
CA PRO A 61 -1.95 -9.58 -5.84
C PRO A 61 -2.37 -9.57 -7.32
N SER A 62 -1.54 -10.18 -8.16
CA SER A 62 -1.83 -10.28 -9.59
C SER A 62 -3.01 -11.23 -9.87
N PRO A 63 -3.77 -11.03 -10.95
CA PRO A 63 -4.79 -11.99 -11.38
C PRO A 63 -4.21 -13.39 -11.61
N LYS A 64 -4.94 -14.44 -11.20
CA LYS A 64 -4.49 -15.85 -11.30
C LYS A 64 -4.02 -16.28 -12.69
N PHE A 65 -4.60 -15.72 -13.75
CA PHE A 65 -4.19 -16.05 -15.13
C PHE A 65 -2.82 -15.47 -15.51
N VAL A 66 -2.36 -14.40 -14.82
CA VAL A 66 -1.04 -13.80 -15.02
C VAL A 66 0.05 -14.58 -14.28
N THR A 67 -0.29 -15.17 -13.14
CA THR A 67 0.65 -15.91 -12.28
C THR A 67 0.73 -17.41 -12.56
N LYS A 68 -0.09 -17.92 -13.49
CA LYS A 68 -0.23 -19.37 -13.78
C LYS A 68 1.10 -20.10 -13.98
N ASP A 69 2.03 -19.49 -14.70
CA ASP A 69 3.33 -20.09 -15.04
C ASP A 69 4.50 -19.44 -14.28
N ARG A 70 4.20 -18.61 -13.26
CA ARG A 70 5.20 -17.86 -12.50
C ARG A 70 5.29 -18.38 -11.07
N LYS A 71 6.53 -18.57 -10.61
CA LYS A 71 6.82 -18.94 -9.21
C LYS A 71 6.75 -17.75 -8.25
N THR A 72 6.82 -16.52 -8.77
CA THR A 72 6.84 -15.28 -7.99
C THR A 72 5.83 -14.28 -8.54
N ASP A 73 5.24 -13.48 -7.65
CA ASP A 73 4.35 -12.37 -8.00
C ASP A 73 4.99 -11.03 -7.54
N PRO A 74 5.49 -10.21 -8.48
CA PRO A 74 5.99 -8.87 -8.16
C PRO A 74 4.86 -7.90 -7.75
N GLY A 75 3.59 -8.29 -7.94
CA GLY A 75 2.43 -7.49 -7.62
C GLY A 75 2.10 -6.43 -8.66
N VAL A 76 0.91 -5.84 -8.52
CA VAL A 76 0.38 -4.77 -9.37
C VAL A 76 0.40 -3.45 -8.61
N THR A 77 1.15 -2.47 -9.10
CA THR A 77 1.29 -1.15 -8.46
C THR A 77 0.21 -0.15 -8.86
N ASN A 78 -0.36 -0.29 -10.07
CA ASN A 78 -1.30 0.67 -10.66
C ASN A 78 -2.52 -0.08 -11.24
N ILE A 79 -3.72 0.15 -10.67
CA ILE A 79 -4.98 -0.42 -11.17
C ILE A 79 -5.65 0.59 -12.10
N ARG A 80 -5.63 0.31 -13.41
CA ARG A 80 -6.25 1.18 -14.44
C ARG A 80 -7.65 0.73 -14.85
N ASN A 81 -7.86 -0.58 -14.95
CA ASN A 81 -9.15 -1.16 -15.29
C ASN A 81 -9.92 -1.50 -14.01
N THR A 82 -10.65 -0.53 -13.48
CA THR A 82 -11.50 -0.68 -12.28
C THR A 82 -12.71 -1.59 -12.50
N LYS A 83 -13.07 -1.89 -13.74
CA LYS A 83 -14.19 -2.81 -14.08
C LYS A 83 -13.81 -4.29 -14.01
N SER A 84 -12.51 -4.61 -13.98
CA SER A 84 -12.03 -5.99 -13.93
C SER A 84 -12.63 -6.73 -12.72
N PRO A 85 -13.20 -7.95 -12.90
CA PRO A 85 -13.71 -8.77 -11.80
C PRO A 85 -12.65 -9.16 -10.76
N HIS A 86 -11.37 -9.03 -11.08
CA HIS A 86 -10.29 -9.30 -10.12
C HIS A 86 -10.25 -8.28 -8.98
N TRP A 87 -10.56 -7.00 -9.25
CA TRP A 87 -10.44 -5.90 -8.26
C TRP A 87 -11.73 -5.58 -7.51
N ARG A 88 -12.86 -6.19 -7.90
CA ARG A 88 -14.18 -5.94 -7.29
C ARG A 88 -14.57 -6.97 -6.22
N ARG A 89 -13.60 -7.73 -5.74
CA ARG A 89 -13.80 -8.83 -4.78
C ARG A 89 -13.75 -8.32 -3.36
#